data_AF-A0A1J3E1W6-F1
#
_entry.id   AF-A0A1J3E1W6-F1
#
_cell.length_a   1.000
_cell.length_b   1.000
_cell.length_c   1.000
_cell.angle_alpha   90.00
_cell.angle_beta   90.00
_cell.angle_gamma   90.00
#
_symmetry.space_group_name_H-M   'P 1'
#
loop_
_entity.id
_entity.type
_entity.pdbx_description
1 polymer ?
#
loop_
_entity_poly.entity_id
_entity_poly.type
_entity_poly.pdbx_seq_one_letter_code
_entity_poly.pdbx_strand_id
1 'polypeptide(L)'
;MPKPTRENVDQSNRFIVDETSYNSKVLTEQHGQWIKMLTNEQKRIYDEIIGAVSEKKGGIFFVYGFGGTGKTFMWKTLSAAIRSQGDIVLNVASSGIASLLLEGGRTAHSRFAIPINPDDFTLCKMKSGSDLANMVKEAKLIIWDEAPMMSKYCFESLDRSLRDIVGDVENRPFGGKVMVFGGDFRQVLPVINGAGRSQIVLAALNSSYLWEHCKVLKLTKNMRLTRNNLSEKEANDIKEFSDWLLAVGDGRIGEPNDGEVLIDIPEELLITDADEPMEVISREVYGDPNLLLEKDDPKFFQERAILCPTNDDVDMINELMLDKLSGKS
;
A
#
# COMPACT_ATOMS: atom_id res chain seq x y z
N MET A 1 26.66 7.35 37.83
CA MET A 1 27.03 6.74 36.55
C MET A 1 28.04 7.65 35.84
N PRO A 2 29.17 7.14 35.35
CA PRO A 2 30.03 7.92 34.46
C PRO A 2 29.25 8.23 33.18
N LYS A 3 29.30 9.49 32.71
CA LYS A 3 28.74 9.86 31.40
C LYS A 3 29.67 9.30 30.31
N PRO A 4 29.16 8.61 29.29
CA PRO A 4 30.00 8.12 28.20
C PRO A 4 30.64 9.30 27.46
N THR A 5 31.95 9.23 27.27
CA THR A 5 32.74 10.19 26.48
C THR A 5 32.40 10.04 24.99
N ARG A 6 32.17 11.17 24.31
CA ARG A 6 31.74 11.26 22.90
C ARG A 6 32.84 10.94 21.88
N GLU A 7 33.93 10.29 22.27
CA GLU A 7 35.13 10.20 21.44
C GLU A 7 35.08 9.09 20.36
N ASN A 8 34.05 8.24 20.35
CA ASN A 8 33.85 7.18 19.34
C ASN A 8 32.38 7.03 18.90
N VAL A 9 31.58 8.11 18.93
CA VAL A 9 30.21 8.05 18.40
C VAL A 9 30.28 8.29 16.90
N ASP A 10 29.95 7.26 16.12
CA ASP A 10 29.73 7.40 14.68
C ASP A 10 28.75 8.55 14.42
N GLN A 11 29.22 9.62 13.79
CA GLN A 11 28.43 10.79 13.45
C GLN A 11 27.69 10.61 12.11
N SER A 12 27.77 9.42 11.51
CA SER A 12 27.01 9.11 10.31
C SER A 12 25.50 9.16 10.60
N ASN A 13 24.75 9.74 9.67
CA ASN A 13 23.30 9.72 9.73
C ASN A 13 22.84 8.27 9.50
N ARG A 14 22.52 7.57 10.58
CA ARG A 14 22.14 6.16 10.55
C ARG A 14 20.94 5.88 9.62
N PHE A 15 20.00 6.82 9.47
CA PHE A 15 18.89 6.63 8.54
C PHE A 15 19.36 6.58 7.08
N ILE A 16 20.36 7.39 6.71
CA ILE A 16 20.96 7.34 5.38
C ILE A 16 21.76 6.06 5.19
N VAL A 17 22.54 5.66 6.20
CA VAL A 17 23.32 4.41 6.15
C VAL A 17 22.39 3.21 5.96
N ASP A 18 21.33 3.11 6.75
CA ASP A 18 20.35 2.03 6.63
C ASP A 18 19.73 1.99 5.21
N GLU A 19 19.32 3.14 4.67
CA GLU A 19 18.69 3.23 3.34
C GLU A 19 19.66 3.09 2.15
N THR A 20 20.97 3.09 2.39
CA THR A 20 22.01 2.89 1.37
C THR A 20 22.74 1.56 1.52
N SER A 21 22.43 0.80 2.57
CA SER A 21 23.07 -0.49 2.89
C SER A 21 22.57 -1.69 2.07
N TYR A 22 21.59 -1.48 1.18
CA TYR A 22 21.08 -2.54 0.31
C TYR A 22 22.17 -3.10 -0.61
N ASN A 23 22.08 -4.39 -0.93
CA ASN A 23 23.04 -5.05 -1.82
C ASN A 23 22.79 -4.63 -3.28
N SER A 24 23.58 -3.65 -3.75
CA SER A 24 23.45 -3.09 -5.09
C SER A 24 23.59 -4.11 -6.22
N LYS A 25 24.43 -5.14 -6.07
CA LYS A 25 24.60 -6.21 -7.08
C LYS A 25 23.34 -7.04 -7.21
N VAL A 26 22.79 -7.50 -6.08
CA VAL A 26 21.54 -8.28 -6.05
C VAL A 26 20.39 -7.46 -6.63
N LEU A 27 20.27 -6.18 -6.26
CA LEU A 27 19.25 -5.30 -6.78
C LEU A 27 19.38 -5.05 -8.28
N THR A 28 20.61 -4.92 -8.80
CA THR A 28 20.87 -4.78 -10.25
C THR A 28 20.40 -6.02 -11.02
N GLU A 29 20.74 -7.21 -10.52
CA GLU A 29 20.36 -8.48 -11.14
C GLU A 29 18.83 -8.67 -11.11
N GLN A 30 18.21 -8.45 -9.95
CA GLN A 30 16.76 -8.53 -9.79
C GLN A 30 16.03 -7.53 -10.68
N HIS A 31 16.47 -6.27 -10.68
CA HIS A 31 15.92 -5.22 -11.55
C HIS A 31 15.99 -5.61 -13.02
N GLY A 32 17.14 -6.14 -13.48
CA GLY A 32 17.32 -6.61 -14.85
C GLY A 32 16.40 -7.76 -15.27
N GLN A 33 15.96 -8.59 -14.32
CA GLN A 33 14.94 -9.61 -14.56
C GLN A 33 13.53 -9.00 -14.54
N TRP A 34 13.20 -8.22 -13.51
CA TRP A 34 11.86 -7.67 -13.32
C TRP A 34 11.44 -6.71 -14.42
N ILE A 35 12.37 -5.90 -14.93
CA ILE A 35 12.08 -4.97 -16.03
C ILE A 35 11.61 -5.68 -17.31
N LYS A 36 12.08 -6.91 -17.55
CA LYS A 36 11.69 -7.75 -18.70
C LYS A 36 10.31 -8.38 -18.51
N MET A 37 9.84 -8.48 -17.27
CA MET A 37 8.52 -9.03 -16.94
C MET A 37 7.42 -7.97 -16.94
N LEU A 38 7.76 -6.68 -17.05
CA LEU A 38 6.77 -5.61 -17.09
C LEU A 38 5.92 -5.73 -18.36
N THR A 39 4.61 -5.53 -18.20
CA THR A 39 3.73 -5.32 -19.36
C THR A 39 4.05 -3.99 -20.04
N ASN A 40 3.60 -3.80 -21.28
CA ASN A 40 3.77 -2.53 -22.00
C ASN A 40 3.21 -1.31 -21.24
N GLU A 41 2.09 -1.47 -20.51
CA GLU A 41 1.51 -0.40 -19.68
C GLU A 41 2.41 -0.07 -18.50
N GLN A 42 2.83 -1.09 -17.75
CA GLN A 42 3.74 -0.96 -16.62
C GLN A 42 5.09 -0.36 -17.05
N LYS A 43 5.62 -0.78 -18.20
CA LYS A 43 6.88 -0.27 -18.75
C LYS A 43 6.82 1.23 -19.07
N ARG A 44 5.73 1.70 -19.66
CA ARG A 44 5.52 3.14 -19.92
C ARG A 44 5.50 3.96 -18.62
N ILE A 45 4.77 3.48 -17.61
CA ILE A 45 4.71 4.11 -16.28
C ILE A 45 6.10 4.12 -15.63
N TYR A 46 6.80 2.99 -15.71
CA TYR A 46 8.16 2.85 -15.19
C TYR A 46 9.12 3.85 -15.85
N ASP A 47 9.14 3.92 -17.18
CA ASP A 47 10.03 4.81 -17.94
C ASP A 47 9.74 6.29 -17.62
N GLU A 48 8.46 6.64 -17.45
CA GLU A 48 8.06 7.99 -17.10
C GLU A 48 8.54 8.42 -15.70
N ILE A 49 8.34 7.56 -14.69
CA ILE A 49 8.75 7.84 -13.31
C ILE A 49 10.28 7.87 -13.21
N ILE A 50 10.98 6.90 -13.82
CA ILE A 50 12.45 6.86 -13.81
C ILE A 50 13.02 8.06 -14.55
N GLY A 51 12.43 8.47 -15.68
CA GLY A 51 12.82 9.69 -16.38
C GLY A 51 12.73 10.92 -15.48
N ALA A 52 11.60 11.10 -14.77
CA ALA A 52 11.41 12.21 -13.83
C ALA A 52 12.46 12.23 -12.70
N VAL A 53 12.85 11.05 -12.19
CA VAL A 53 13.91 10.91 -11.18
C VAL A 53 15.28 11.25 -11.76
N SER A 54 15.67 10.63 -12.88
CA SER A 54 16.98 10.80 -13.51
C SER A 54 17.23 12.23 -13.99
N GLU A 55 16.20 12.89 -14.52
CA GLU A 55 16.27 14.27 -15.01
C GLU A 55 16.05 15.31 -13.90
N LYS A 56 15.80 14.87 -12.66
CA LYS A 56 15.51 15.73 -11.49
C LYS A 56 14.37 16.72 -11.74
N LYS A 57 13.39 16.33 -12.56
CA LYS A 57 12.22 17.16 -12.88
C LYS A 57 11.27 17.29 -11.70
N GLY A 58 11.33 16.34 -10.75
CA GLY A 58 10.32 16.19 -9.72
C GLY A 58 9.01 15.67 -10.33
N GLY A 59 7.93 15.72 -9.55
CA GLY A 59 6.59 15.45 -10.06
C GLY A 59 5.77 14.58 -9.12
N ILE A 60 4.45 14.67 -9.27
CA ILE A 60 3.50 13.88 -8.50
C ILE A 60 2.78 12.95 -9.47
N PHE A 61 2.86 11.65 -9.21
CA PHE A 61 2.22 10.61 -10.00
C PHE A 61 1.24 9.83 -9.13
N PHE A 62 0.09 9.47 -9.68
CA PHE A 62 -0.83 8.52 -9.06
C PHE A 62 -0.99 7.30 -9.96
N VAL A 63 -0.48 6.16 -9.52
CA VAL A 63 -0.65 4.88 -10.23
C VAL A 63 -1.95 4.23 -9.77
N TYR A 64 -2.99 4.44 -10.58
CA TYR A 64 -4.32 3.92 -10.36
C TYR A 64 -4.44 2.50 -10.94
N GLY A 65 -4.89 1.53 -10.15
CA GLY A 65 -5.19 0.20 -10.67
C GLY A 65 -5.84 -0.69 -9.62
N PHE A 66 -6.73 -1.58 -10.04
CA PHE A 66 -7.40 -2.51 -9.14
C PHE A 66 -6.47 -3.59 -8.60
N GLY A 67 -6.97 -4.36 -7.63
CA GLY A 67 -6.26 -5.50 -7.06
C GLY A 67 -5.85 -6.50 -8.15
N GLY A 68 -4.57 -6.90 -8.17
CA GLY A 68 -4.05 -7.83 -9.18
C GLY A 68 -3.43 -7.18 -10.42
N THR A 69 -3.41 -5.84 -10.53
CA THR A 69 -2.74 -5.12 -11.64
C THR A 69 -1.21 -5.02 -11.54
N GLY A 70 -0.62 -5.52 -10.45
CA GLY A 70 0.83 -5.57 -10.27
C GLY A 70 1.49 -4.30 -9.70
N LYS A 71 0.73 -3.42 -9.02
CA LYS A 71 1.27 -2.21 -8.36
C LYS A 71 2.48 -2.50 -7.45
N THR A 72 2.36 -3.48 -6.55
CA THR A 72 3.48 -3.86 -5.66
C THR A 72 4.73 -4.32 -6.42
N PHE A 73 4.55 -5.00 -7.55
CA PHE A 73 5.67 -5.38 -8.42
C PHE A 73 6.32 -4.17 -9.09
N MET A 74 5.52 -3.17 -9.48
CA MET A 74 6.03 -1.87 -9.95
C MET A 74 6.86 -1.16 -8.88
N TRP A 75 6.39 -1.13 -7.62
CA TRP A 75 7.13 -0.55 -6.49
C TRP A 75 8.48 -1.20 -6.31
N LYS A 76 8.53 -2.54 -6.28
CA LYS A 76 9.79 -3.30 -6.18
C LYS A 76 10.74 -2.99 -7.35
N THR A 77 10.21 -2.92 -8.57
CA THR A 77 11.02 -2.66 -9.77
C THR A 77 11.57 -1.24 -9.79
N LEU A 78 10.78 -0.23 -9.40
CA LEU A 78 11.23 1.17 -9.29
C LEU A 78 12.27 1.33 -8.17
N SER A 79 12.01 0.75 -6.98
CA SER A 79 12.95 0.80 -5.86
C SER A 79 14.29 0.16 -6.23
N ALA A 80 14.29 -1.03 -6.83
CA ALA A 80 15.52 -1.72 -7.21
C ALA A 80 16.33 -0.94 -8.27
N ALA A 81 15.66 -0.29 -9.22
CA ALA A 81 16.32 0.52 -10.25
C ALA A 81 17.14 1.68 -9.65
N ILE A 82 16.61 2.34 -8.63
CA ILE A 82 17.23 3.52 -8.00
C ILE A 82 18.21 3.09 -6.91
N ARG A 83 17.80 2.17 -6.03
CA ARG A 83 18.65 1.66 -4.93
C ARG A 83 19.89 0.94 -5.43
N SER A 84 19.84 0.26 -6.58
CA SER A 84 21.03 -0.36 -7.18
C SER A 84 22.13 0.65 -7.54
N GLN A 85 21.78 1.93 -7.72
CA GLN A 85 22.70 3.03 -7.99
C GLN A 85 23.23 3.68 -6.70
N GLY A 86 22.82 3.20 -5.52
CA GLY A 86 23.16 3.78 -4.21
C GLY A 86 22.27 4.96 -3.80
N ASP A 87 21.22 5.26 -4.57
CA ASP A 87 20.27 6.33 -4.27
C ASP A 87 19.14 5.85 -3.33
N ILE A 88 18.57 6.78 -2.57
CA ILE A 88 17.55 6.49 -1.56
C ILE A 88 16.14 6.50 -2.16
N VAL A 89 15.38 5.43 -1.88
CA VAL A 89 13.94 5.33 -2.15
C VAL A 89 13.20 5.07 -0.84
N LEU A 90 12.20 5.92 -0.56
CA LEU A 90 11.35 5.77 0.62
C LEU A 90 10.04 5.12 0.24
N ASN A 91 9.95 3.82 0.55
CA ASN A 91 8.70 3.09 0.44
C ASN A 91 7.88 3.29 1.70
N VAL A 92 6.69 3.85 1.55
CA VAL A 92 5.72 3.98 2.63
C VAL A 92 4.38 3.42 2.22
N ALA A 93 3.55 3.11 3.21
CA ALA A 93 2.15 2.79 2.98
C ALA A 93 1.26 3.47 4.03
N SER A 94 -0.03 3.55 3.73
CA SER A 94 -1.02 4.11 4.65
C SER A 94 -1.29 3.21 5.86
N SER A 95 -1.18 1.89 5.72
CA SER A 95 -1.37 0.91 6.79
C SER A 95 -0.09 0.12 7.10
N GLY A 96 -0.01 -0.42 8.32
CA GLY A 96 1.11 -1.25 8.77
C GLY A 96 1.29 -2.50 7.90
N ILE A 97 0.21 -3.24 7.66
CA ILE A 97 0.23 -4.47 6.87
C ILE A 97 0.68 -4.20 5.43
N ALA A 98 0.18 -3.14 4.79
CA ALA A 98 0.59 -2.79 3.43
C ALA A 98 2.09 -2.45 3.35
N SER A 99 2.64 -1.81 4.40
CA SER A 99 4.05 -1.45 4.43
C SER A 99 4.98 -2.67 4.47
N LEU A 100 4.55 -3.81 5.02
CA LEU A 100 5.34 -5.05 5.07
C LEU A 100 5.59 -5.66 3.68
N LEU A 101 4.75 -5.34 2.70
CA LEU A 101 4.88 -5.82 1.32
C LEU A 101 5.96 -5.06 0.53
N LEU A 102 6.46 -3.95 1.08
CA LEU A 102 7.47 -3.08 0.49
C LEU A 102 8.81 -3.28 1.19
N GLU A 103 9.89 -3.42 0.42
CA GLU A 103 11.23 -3.56 0.98
C GLU A 103 11.65 -2.24 1.68
N GLY A 104 12.01 -2.33 2.97
CA GLY A 104 12.27 -1.16 3.81
C GLY A 104 11.02 -0.33 4.13
N GLY A 105 9.83 -0.90 3.88
CA GLY A 105 8.55 -0.24 4.03
C GLY A 105 8.27 0.17 5.47
N ARG A 106 7.66 1.35 5.61
CA ARG A 106 7.13 1.86 6.89
C ARG A 106 5.78 2.53 6.68
N THR A 107 5.00 2.71 7.74
CA THR A 107 3.82 3.57 7.63
C THR A 107 4.23 5.01 7.35
N ALA A 108 3.44 5.75 6.57
CA ALA A 108 3.72 7.15 6.27
C ALA A 108 3.83 8.01 7.55
N HIS A 109 2.95 7.75 8.54
CA HIS A 109 3.00 8.35 9.86
C HIS A 109 4.36 8.18 10.55
N SER A 110 4.91 6.96 10.57
CA SER A 110 6.19 6.69 11.23
C SER A 110 7.39 7.18 10.43
N ARG A 111 7.36 7.10 9.10
CA ARG A 111 8.46 7.54 8.23
C ARG A 111 8.62 9.06 8.25
N PHE A 112 7.51 9.79 8.21
CA PHE A 112 7.53 11.25 8.10
C PHE A 112 7.11 11.97 9.38
N ALA A 113 6.91 11.24 10.48
CA ALA A 113 6.42 11.81 11.74
C ALA A 113 5.15 12.66 11.55
N ILE A 114 4.22 12.20 10.69
CA ILE A 114 2.93 12.86 10.45
C ILE A 114 2.09 12.72 11.74
N PRO A 115 1.52 13.80 12.27
CA PRO A 115 0.55 13.71 13.37
C PRO A 115 -0.66 12.85 12.99
N ILE A 116 -1.27 12.17 13.97
CA ILE A 116 -2.41 11.26 13.74
C ILE A 116 -3.67 12.00 13.28
N ASN A 117 -3.89 13.23 13.77
CA ASN A 117 -5.04 14.07 13.41
C ASN A 117 -4.54 15.38 12.79
N PRO A 118 -4.08 15.36 11.53
CA PRO A 118 -3.64 16.56 10.85
C PRO A 118 -4.82 17.39 10.34
N ASP A 119 -4.60 18.70 10.24
CA ASP A 119 -5.50 19.71 9.68
C ASP A 119 -4.80 20.53 8.57
N ASP A 120 -5.47 21.57 8.09
CA ASP A 120 -4.99 22.47 7.03
C ASP A 120 -3.66 23.16 7.36
N PHE A 121 -3.30 23.29 8.64
CA PHE A 121 -2.11 24.03 9.08
C PHE A 121 -1.03 23.11 9.67
N THR A 122 -1.34 21.82 9.81
CA THR A 122 -0.44 20.86 10.43
C THR A 122 0.85 20.70 9.61
N LEU A 123 1.97 20.60 10.33
CA LEU A 123 3.27 20.22 9.78
C LEU A 123 3.67 18.85 10.34
N CYS A 124 4.48 18.11 9.58
CA CYS A 124 5.16 16.93 10.09
C CYS A 124 6.09 17.30 11.26
N LYS A 125 6.24 16.40 12.24
CA LYS A 125 7.11 16.61 13.41
C LYS A 125 8.60 16.44 13.10
N MET A 126 8.98 16.29 11.83
CA MET A 126 10.36 16.23 11.39
C MET A 126 11.02 17.60 11.59
N LYS A 127 12.08 17.66 12.40
CA LYS A 127 12.83 18.90 12.61
C LYS A 127 13.81 19.12 11.45
N SER A 128 13.84 20.32 10.88
CA SER A 128 14.85 20.68 9.88
C SER A 128 16.26 20.46 10.43
N GLY A 129 17.15 19.93 9.60
CA GLY A 129 18.52 19.55 9.97
C GLY A 129 18.65 18.27 10.83
N SER A 130 17.55 17.65 11.25
CA SER A 130 17.62 16.33 11.92
C SER A 130 18.02 15.22 10.96
N ASP A 131 18.57 14.12 11.48
CA ASP A 131 18.95 12.96 10.67
C ASP A 131 17.80 12.41 9.82
N LEU A 132 16.58 12.39 10.37
CA LEU A 132 15.38 11.99 9.65
C LEU A 132 15.08 12.94 8.48
N ALA A 133 15.09 14.25 8.73
CA ALA A 133 14.85 15.26 7.71
C ALA A 133 15.93 15.22 6.61
N ASN A 134 17.20 15.04 6.98
CA ASN A 134 18.30 14.90 6.03
C ASN A 134 18.14 13.65 5.16
N MET A 135 17.73 12.52 5.73
CA MET A 135 17.45 11.31 4.94
C MET A 135 16.32 11.52 3.93
N VAL A 136 15.22 12.16 4.36
CA VAL A 136 14.10 12.49 3.45
C VAL A 136 14.52 13.50 2.38
N LYS A 137 15.42 14.43 2.73
CA LYS A 137 16.03 15.37 1.79
C LYS A 137 16.94 14.69 0.77
N GLU A 138 17.61 13.59 1.11
CA GLU A 138 18.43 12.84 0.16
C GLU A 138 17.61 11.88 -0.73
N ALA A 139 16.41 11.48 -0.31
CA ALA A 139 15.54 10.59 -1.08
C ALA A 139 15.25 11.12 -2.49
N LYS A 140 15.45 10.26 -3.51
CA LYS A 140 15.18 10.57 -4.93
C LYS A 140 13.74 10.28 -5.32
N LEU A 141 13.15 9.27 -4.69
CA LEU A 141 11.80 8.80 -4.95
C LEU A 141 11.11 8.47 -3.62
N ILE A 142 9.86 8.89 -3.49
CA ILE A 142 8.98 8.49 -2.40
C ILE A 142 7.78 7.78 -3.01
N ILE A 143 7.61 6.51 -2.65
CA ILE A 143 6.47 5.68 -3.07
C ILE A 143 5.54 5.55 -1.87
N TRP A 144 4.27 5.86 -2.05
CA TRP A 144 3.26 5.77 -1.00
C TRP A 144 2.08 4.91 -1.46
N ASP A 145 2.05 3.67 -0.98
CA ASP A 145 1.03 2.68 -1.32
C ASP A 145 -0.23 2.81 -0.44
N GLU A 146 -1.37 2.40 -0.98
CA GLU A 146 -2.70 2.58 -0.38
C GLU A 146 -3.00 4.05 0.00
N ALA A 147 -2.55 5.00 -0.83
CA ALA A 147 -2.72 6.42 -0.60
C ALA A 147 -4.19 6.87 -0.40
N PRO A 148 -5.21 6.34 -1.13
CA PRO A 148 -6.61 6.74 -0.94
C PRO A 148 -7.16 6.56 0.49
N MET A 149 -6.56 5.67 1.29
CA MET A 149 -6.96 5.40 2.66
C MET A 149 -6.62 6.56 3.63
N MET A 150 -5.74 7.48 3.24
CA MET A 150 -5.32 8.59 4.11
C MET A 150 -6.00 9.91 3.74
N SER A 151 -6.30 10.70 4.76
CA SER A 151 -6.83 12.06 4.58
C SER A 151 -5.83 12.92 3.81
N LYS A 152 -6.34 13.81 2.95
CA LYS A 152 -5.55 14.81 2.22
C LYS A 152 -4.61 15.60 3.13
N TYR A 153 -5.04 15.89 4.35
CA TYR A 153 -4.25 16.66 5.32
C TYR A 153 -2.92 15.99 5.66
N CYS A 154 -2.81 14.66 5.57
CA CYS A 154 -1.55 13.96 5.75
C CYS A 154 -0.54 14.27 4.63
N PHE A 155 -1.02 14.30 3.38
CA PHE A 155 -0.21 14.60 2.21
C PHE A 155 0.20 16.07 2.17
N GLU A 156 -0.75 16.96 2.49
CA GLU A 156 -0.50 18.40 2.56
C GLU A 156 0.45 18.77 3.70
N SER A 157 0.34 18.09 4.85
CA SER A 157 1.30 18.26 5.96
C SER A 157 2.72 17.87 5.53
N LEU A 158 2.85 16.76 4.80
CA LEU A 158 4.15 16.35 4.26
C LEU A 158 4.66 17.36 3.22
N ASP A 159 3.83 17.81 2.29
CA ASP A 159 4.18 18.82 1.29
C ASP A 159 4.74 20.09 1.94
N ARG A 160 4.01 20.67 2.90
CA ARG A 160 4.44 21.85 3.65
C ARG A 160 5.79 21.63 4.34
N SER A 161 5.97 20.49 5.00
CA SER A 161 7.23 20.18 5.67
C SER A 161 8.39 19.94 4.71
N LEU A 162 8.17 19.33 3.54
CA LEU A 162 9.23 19.09 2.56
C LEU A 162 9.68 20.35 1.84
N ARG A 163 8.78 21.31 1.61
CA ARG A 163 9.15 22.62 1.06
C ARG A 163 10.19 23.31 1.95
N ASP A 164 9.98 23.27 3.28
CA ASP A 164 10.92 23.82 4.26
C ASP A 164 12.23 23.01 4.37
N ILE A 165 12.13 21.68 4.53
CA ILE A 165 13.31 20.80 4.70
C ILE A 165 14.23 20.83 3.48
N VAL A 166 13.66 20.78 2.27
CA VAL A 166 14.43 20.82 1.03
C VAL A 166 14.98 22.23 0.81
N GLY A 167 14.21 23.27 1.15
CA GLY A 167 14.54 24.67 0.91
C GLY A 167 14.27 25.09 -0.53
N ASP A 168 13.19 24.60 -1.13
CA ASP A 168 12.85 24.86 -2.53
C ASP A 168 12.28 26.28 -2.71
N VAL A 169 13.07 27.16 -3.33
CA VAL A 169 12.72 28.57 -3.56
C VAL A 169 11.60 28.77 -4.58
N GLU A 170 11.38 27.76 -5.44
CA GLU A 170 10.33 27.77 -6.47
C GLU A 170 8.96 27.31 -5.92
N ASN A 171 8.90 26.94 -4.64
CA ASN A 171 7.70 26.50 -3.94
C ASN A 171 6.99 25.32 -4.65
N ARG A 172 7.77 24.43 -5.27
CA ARG A 172 7.26 23.26 -5.97
C ARG A 172 6.66 22.27 -4.96
N PRO A 173 5.59 21.56 -5.34
CA PRO A 173 5.02 20.51 -4.49
C PRO A 173 6.09 19.52 -4.00
N PHE A 174 6.00 19.18 -2.72
CA PHE A 174 6.91 18.33 -1.97
C PHE A 174 8.38 18.75 -2.06
N GLY A 175 8.67 20.05 -2.26
CA GLY A 175 10.03 20.54 -2.45
C GLY A 175 10.69 20.02 -3.73
N GLY A 176 9.90 19.76 -4.78
CA GLY A 176 10.41 19.27 -6.07
C GLY A 176 10.78 17.78 -6.07
N LYS A 177 10.35 17.01 -5.06
CA LYS A 177 10.55 15.56 -5.01
C LYS A 177 9.70 14.83 -6.06
N VAL A 178 10.13 13.62 -6.41
CA VAL A 178 9.31 12.67 -7.17
C VAL A 178 8.47 11.88 -6.19
N MET A 179 7.16 12.10 -6.22
CA MET A 179 6.16 11.43 -5.40
C MET A 179 5.35 10.47 -6.28
N VAL A 180 5.20 9.22 -5.82
CA VAL A 180 4.36 8.24 -6.50
C VAL A 180 3.37 7.66 -5.51
N PHE A 181 2.10 8.01 -5.70
CA PHE A 181 0.98 7.48 -4.95
C PHE A 181 0.43 6.22 -5.63
N GLY A 182 0.14 5.21 -4.83
CA GLY A 182 -0.45 3.94 -5.26
C GLY A 182 -1.81 3.73 -4.62
N GLY A 183 -2.77 3.21 -5.38
CA GLY A 183 -4.02 2.75 -4.79
C GLY A 183 -5.17 2.62 -5.78
N ASP A 184 -6.35 2.42 -5.22
CA ASP A 184 -7.61 2.37 -5.93
C ASP A 184 -8.70 3.05 -5.08
N PHE A 185 -9.34 4.09 -5.62
CA PHE A 185 -10.42 4.82 -4.94
C PHE A 185 -11.70 4.00 -4.76
N ARG A 186 -11.79 2.80 -5.36
CA ARG A 186 -12.86 1.84 -5.09
C ARG A 186 -12.66 1.04 -3.81
N GLN A 187 -11.47 1.15 -3.21
CA GLN A 187 -11.18 0.55 -1.91
C GLN A 187 -11.53 1.52 -0.78
N VAL A 188 -10.93 1.31 0.39
CA VAL A 188 -11.19 2.07 1.60
C VAL A 188 -10.74 3.52 1.43
N LEU A 189 -11.69 4.44 1.59
CA LEU A 189 -11.48 5.89 1.67
C LEU A 189 -11.01 6.30 3.08
N PRO A 190 -10.67 7.58 3.34
CA PRO A 190 -10.22 8.00 4.65
C PRO A 190 -11.26 7.74 5.74
N VAL A 191 -10.85 7.00 6.78
CA VAL A 191 -11.70 6.68 7.93
C VAL A 191 -11.73 7.88 8.87
N ILE A 192 -12.87 8.55 8.97
CA ILE A 192 -13.08 9.71 9.84
C ILE A 192 -14.30 9.41 10.73
N ASN A 193 -14.07 9.36 12.05
CA ASN A 193 -15.11 9.00 13.01
C ASN A 193 -16.26 10.01 12.97
N GLY A 194 -17.50 9.51 12.83
CA GLY A 194 -18.72 10.32 12.76
C GLY A 194 -18.90 11.13 11.47
N ALA A 195 -18.03 10.97 10.48
CA ALA A 195 -18.12 11.72 9.24
C ALA A 195 -19.15 11.12 8.27
N GLY A 196 -19.95 12.01 7.65
CA GLY A 196 -20.80 11.64 6.53
C GLY A 196 -20.03 11.49 5.22
N ARG A 197 -20.72 10.99 4.19
CA ARG A 197 -20.15 10.76 2.83
C ARG A 197 -19.45 11.99 2.26
N SER A 198 -20.09 13.17 2.36
CA SER A 198 -19.52 14.42 1.86
C SER A 198 -18.20 14.78 2.53
N GLN A 199 -18.10 14.58 3.85
CA GLN A 199 -16.87 14.84 4.60
C GLN A 199 -15.75 13.88 4.22
N ILE A 200 -16.06 12.59 4.01
CA ILE A 200 -15.07 11.60 3.53
C ILE A 200 -14.54 11.99 2.14
N VAL A 201 -15.43 12.38 1.22
CA VAL A 201 -15.03 12.84 -0.13
C VAL A 201 -14.16 14.09 -0.05
N LEU A 202 -14.52 15.07 0.80
CA LEU A 202 -13.73 16.30 0.98
C LEU A 202 -12.36 16.05 1.63
N ALA A 203 -12.21 14.95 2.36
CA ALA A 203 -10.96 14.52 2.95
C ALA A 203 -10.13 13.59 2.04
N ALA A 204 -10.68 13.11 0.92
CA ALA A 204 -9.94 12.26 -0.01
C ALA A 204 -8.79 13.02 -0.70
N LEU A 205 -7.76 12.29 -1.10
CA LEU A 205 -6.56 12.85 -1.75
C LEU A 205 -6.90 13.68 -3.01
N ASN A 206 -7.89 13.27 -3.79
CA ASN A 206 -8.31 13.98 -5.00
C ASN A 206 -9.04 15.30 -4.73
N SER A 207 -9.37 15.59 -3.47
CA SER A 207 -9.90 16.88 -2.99
C SER A 207 -8.80 17.81 -2.44
N SER A 208 -7.53 17.44 -2.57
CA SER A 208 -6.37 18.25 -2.20
C SER A 208 -5.96 19.19 -3.33
N TYR A 209 -5.37 20.34 -2.99
CA TYR A 209 -4.69 21.20 -3.97
C TYR A 209 -3.54 20.46 -4.68
N LEU A 210 -2.95 19.44 -4.05
CA LEU A 210 -1.89 18.63 -4.64
C LEU A 210 -2.36 17.82 -5.84
N TRP A 211 -3.67 17.54 -5.94
CA TRP A 211 -4.22 16.72 -7.02
C TRP A 211 -4.10 17.41 -8.39
N GLU A 212 -4.14 18.74 -8.45
CA GLU A 212 -3.97 19.50 -9.69
C GLU A 212 -2.58 19.31 -10.32
N HIS A 213 -1.59 18.98 -9.50
CA HIS A 213 -0.22 18.68 -9.93
C HIS A 213 0.00 17.19 -10.22
N CYS A 214 -1.01 16.36 -9.97
CA CYS A 214 -0.88 14.91 -10.03
C CYS A 214 -1.18 14.37 -11.43
N LYS A 215 -0.21 13.65 -12.01
CA LYS A 215 -0.45 12.89 -13.24
C LYS A 215 -0.95 11.49 -12.90
N VAL A 216 -2.18 11.20 -13.33
CA VAL A 216 -2.80 9.89 -13.13
C VAL A 216 -2.35 8.91 -14.21
N LEU A 217 -1.73 7.82 -13.79
CA LEU A 217 -1.23 6.72 -14.63
C LEU A 217 -2.03 5.46 -14.32
N LYS A 218 -2.69 4.87 -15.33
CA LYS A 218 -3.63 3.76 -15.10
C LYS A 218 -3.01 2.41 -15.47
N LEU A 219 -3.16 1.43 -14.58
CA LEU A 219 -2.93 0.02 -14.84
C LEU A 219 -4.28 -0.69 -15.00
N THR A 220 -4.48 -1.34 -16.14
CA THR A 220 -5.78 -1.94 -16.48
C THR A 220 -5.74 -3.44 -16.65
N LYS A 221 -4.56 -4.03 -16.81
CA LYS A 221 -4.39 -5.47 -17.02
C LYS A 221 -4.39 -6.23 -15.70
N ASN A 222 -5.27 -7.22 -15.59
CA ASN A 222 -5.28 -8.16 -14.47
C ASN A 222 -4.15 -9.20 -14.64
N MET A 223 -3.11 -9.10 -13.83
CA MET A 223 -1.94 -9.98 -13.89
C MET A 223 -2.23 -11.39 -13.35
N ARG A 224 -3.37 -11.62 -12.70
CA ARG A 224 -3.77 -12.98 -12.30
C ARG A 224 -4.11 -13.85 -13.50
N LEU A 225 -4.57 -13.24 -14.60
CA LEU A 225 -4.87 -13.90 -15.87
C LEU A 225 -3.60 -14.22 -16.69
N THR A 226 -2.44 -13.70 -16.30
CA THR A 226 -1.17 -13.94 -17.00
C THR A 226 -0.33 -15.03 -16.33
N ARG A 227 -0.93 -15.84 -15.45
CA ARG A 227 -0.24 -16.98 -14.81
C ARG A 227 0.00 -18.08 -15.84
N ASN A 228 1.20 -18.67 -15.81
CA ASN A 228 1.51 -19.85 -16.61
C ASN A 228 0.63 -21.03 -16.13
N ASN A 229 0.13 -21.82 -17.08
CA ASN A 229 -0.68 -23.04 -16.85
C ASN A 229 -2.13 -22.83 -16.37
N LEU A 230 -2.74 -21.67 -16.59
CA LEU A 230 -4.20 -21.55 -16.43
C LEU A 230 -4.92 -22.33 -17.54
N SER A 231 -5.88 -23.16 -17.16
CA SER A 231 -6.85 -23.70 -18.11
C SER A 231 -7.76 -22.59 -18.62
N GLU A 232 -8.37 -22.79 -19.79
CA GLU A 232 -9.34 -21.82 -20.35
C GLU A 232 -10.51 -21.57 -19.39
N LYS A 233 -10.95 -22.61 -18.66
CA LYS A 233 -12.01 -22.49 -17.66
C LYS A 233 -11.58 -21.59 -16.50
N GLU A 234 -10.44 -21.86 -15.88
CA GLU A 234 -9.95 -21.05 -14.75
C GLU A 234 -9.71 -19.59 -15.16
N ALA A 235 -9.19 -19.36 -16.36
CA ALA A 235 -8.99 -18.01 -16.89
C ALA A 235 -10.33 -17.27 -17.06
N ASN A 236 -11.37 -17.95 -17.55
CA ASN A 236 -12.71 -17.38 -17.66
C ASN A 236 -13.33 -17.10 -16.29
N ASP A 237 -13.26 -18.05 -15.34
CA ASP A 237 -13.81 -17.88 -13.98
C ASP A 237 -13.16 -16.68 -13.27
N ILE A 238 -11.82 -16.55 -13.33
CA ILE A 238 -11.10 -15.40 -12.77
C ILE A 238 -11.52 -14.09 -13.45
N LYS A 239 -11.73 -14.12 -14.78
CA LYS A 239 -12.13 -12.94 -15.54
C LYS A 239 -13.54 -12.51 -15.17
N GLU A 240 -14.50 -13.42 -15.13
CA GLU A 240 -15.90 -13.14 -14.76
C GLU A 240 -15.98 -12.57 -13.35
N PHE A 241 -15.31 -13.20 -12.38
CA PHE A 241 -15.25 -12.68 -11.01
C PHE A 241 -14.61 -11.28 -10.95
N SER A 242 -13.50 -11.07 -11.68
CA SER A 242 -12.84 -9.76 -11.75
C SER A 242 -13.73 -8.69 -12.37
N ASP A 243 -14.46 -9.01 -13.43
CA ASP A 243 -15.36 -8.09 -14.13
C ASP A 243 -16.55 -7.73 -13.25
N TRP A 244 -17.13 -8.72 -12.54
CA TRP A 244 -18.19 -8.49 -11.55
C TRP A 244 -17.72 -7.59 -10.41
N LEU A 245 -16.56 -7.88 -9.80
CA LEU A 245 -16.01 -7.06 -8.72
C LEU A 245 -15.74 -5.61 -9.15
N LEU A 246 -15.26 -5.42 -10.39
CA LEU A 246 -15.08 -4.08 -10.96
C LEU A 246 -16.41 -3.36 -11.17
N ALA A 247 -17.45 -4.08 -11.64
CA ALA A 247 -18.77 -3.51 -11.81
C ALA A 247 -19.41 -3.10 -10.47
N VAL A 248 -19.20 -3.88 -9.40
CA VAL A 248 -19.58 -3.48 -8.03
C VAL A 248 -18.84 -2.20 -7.63
N GLY A 249 -17.51 -2.18 -7.73
CA GLY A 249 -16.70 -1.04 -7.31
C GLY A 249 -16.94 0.24 -8.12
N ASP A 250 -17.30 0.10 -9.39
CA ASP A 250 -17.67 1.24 -10.26
C ASP A 250 -19.14 1.66 -10.08
N GLY A 251 -19.91 0.99 -9.21
CA GLY A 251 -21.30 1.32 -8.91
C GLY A 251 -22.25 1.08 -10.08
N ARG A 252 -21.95 0.10 -10.94
CA ARG A 252 -22.76 -0.28 -12.12
C ARG A 252 -23.75 -1.42 -11.84
N ILE A 253 -23.75 -1.94 -10.61
CA ILE A 253 -24.64 -3.00 -10.15
C ILE A 253 -25.60 -2.39 -9.11
N GLY A 254 -26.87 -2.77 -9.18
CA GLY A 254 -27.91 -2.36 -8.23
C GLY A 254 -28.38 -0.91 -8.40
N GLU A 255 -28.72 -0.48 -9.62
CA GLU A 255 -29.25 0.87 -9.83
C GLU A 255 -30.61 1.10 -9.14
N PRO A 256 -30.89 2.31 -8.62
CA PRO A 256 -30.08 3.53 -8.70
C PRO A 256 -29.03 3.65 -7.57
N ASN A 257 -27.86 4.19 -7.91
CA ASN A 257 -26.77 4.45 -6.96
C ASN A 257 -26.93 5.82 -6.27
N ASP A 258 -27.99 5.98 -5.47
CA ASP A 258 -28.15 7.13 -4.54
C ASP A 258 -27.28 6.99 -3.29
N GLY A 259 -26.61 5.85 -3.18
CA GLY A 259 -25.46 5.53 -2.36
C GLY A 259 -25.76 4.70 -1.13
N GLU A 260 -26.96 4.14 -1.07
CA GLU A 260 -27.16 2.80 -0.57
C GLU A 260 -27.65 1.95 -1.74
N VAL A 261 -27.09 0.76 -1.90
CA VAL A 261 -27.45 -0.13 -3.00
C VAL A 261 -27.51 -1.55 -2.50
N LEU A 262 -28.54 -2.27 -2.95
CA LEU A 262 -28.62 -3.71 -2.79
C LEU A 262 -27.94 -4.36 -4.00
N ILE A 263 -26.99 -5.25 -3.71
CA ILE A 263 -26.30 -6.05 -4.71
C ILE A 263 -26.62 -7.53 -4.45
N ASP A 264 -26.88 -8.27 -5.52
CA ASP A 264 -26.98 -9.72 -5.45
C ASP A 264 -25.57 -10.31 -5.46
N ILE A 265 -25.25 -11.10 -4.44
CA ILE A 265 -24.02 -11.90 -4.41
C ILE A 265 -24.29 -13.20 -5.17
N PRO A 266 -23.45 -13.57 -6.14
CA PRO A 266 -23.60 -14.83 -6.88
C PRO A 266 -23.73 -16.05 -5.95
N GLU A 267 -24.65 -16.96 -6.25
CA GLU A 267 -24.99 -18.11 -5.40
C GLU A 267 -23.77 -19.00 -5.14
N GLU A 268 -22.87 -19.12 -6.11
CA GLU A 268 -21.62 -19.88 -5.99
C GLU A 268 -20.63 -19.32 -4.97
N LEU A 269 -20.82 -18.07 -4.53
CA LEU A 269 -19.99 -17.41 -3.50
C LEU A 269 -20.65 -17.46 -2.12
N LEU A 270 -21.90 -17.92 -2.03
CA LEU A 270 -22.67 -17.92 -0.80
C LEU A 270 -22.53 -19.26 -0.06
N ILE A 271 -22.38 -19.16 1.26
CA ILE A 271 -22.58 -20.27 2.19
C ILE A 271 -24.03 -20.19 2.65
N THR A 272 -24.90 -21.06 2.13
CA THR A 272 -26.35 -20.97 2.33
C THR A 272 -26.88 -21.73 3.55
N ASP A 273 -26.10 -22.66 4.09
CA ASP A 273 -26.45 -23.46 5.28
C ASP A 273 -25.70 -22.89 6.49
N ALA A 274 -26.38 -22.09 7.32
CA ALA A 274 -25.73 -21.25 8.33
C ALA A 274 -26.53 -21.15 9.64
N ASP A 275 -26.95 -22.30 10.20
CA ASP A 275 -27.47 -22.34 11.58
C ASP A 275 -26.40 -21.89 12.60
N GLU A 276 -25.13 -22.20 12.33
CA GLU A 276 -23.96 -21.75 13.09
C GLU A 276 -22.93 -21.08 12.15
N PRO A 277 -23.12 -19.81 11.75
CA PRO A 277 -22.33 -19.18 10.68
C PRO A 277 -20.82 -19.20 10.91
N MET A 278 -20.37 -19.04 12.16
CA MET A 278 -18.96 -19.03 12.54
C MET A 278 -18.30 -20.41 12.40
N GLU A 279 -19.03 -21.47 12.76
CA GLU A 279 -18.57 -22.85 12.61
C GLU A 279 -18.49 -23.23 11.14
N VAL A 280 -19.51 -22.86 10.36
CA VAL A 280 -19.56 -23.18 8.93
C VAL A 280 -18.45 -22.45 8.18
N ILE A 281 -18.25 -21.14 8.38
CA ILE A 281 -17.18 -20.42 7.67
C ILE A 281 -15.78 -20.94 8.07
N SER A 282 -15.59 -21.29 9.34
CA SER A 282 -14.37 -21.93 9.83
C SER A 282 -14.13 -23.25 9.10
N ARG A 283 -15.16 -24.10 8.97
CA ARG A 283 -15.10 -25.39 8.29
C ARG A 283 -14.91 -25.27 6.78
N GLU A 284 -15.54 -24.31 6.13
CA GLU A 284 -15.36 -24.09 4.68
C GLU A 284 -13.94 -23.63 4.35
N VAL A 285 -13.34 -22.77 5.19
CA VAL A 285 -12.00 -22.24 4.95
C VAL A 285 -10.90 -23.22 5.38
N TYR A 286 -11.02 -23.78 6.59
CA TYR A 286 -9.97 -24.59 7.21
C TYR A 286 -10.29 -26.10 7.23
N GLY A 287 -11.48 -26.53 6.85
CA GLY A 287 -11.88 -27.94 6.85
C GLY A 287 -12.40 -28.43 8.21
N ASP A 288 -12.52 -29.76 8.37
CA ASP A 288 -13.02 -30.37 9.62
C ASP A 288 -12.13 -29.98 10.82
N PRO A 289 -12.71 -29.38 11.88
CA PRO A 289 -11.99 -29.02 13.10
C PRO A 289 -11.18 -30.16 13.72
N ASN A 290 -11.65 -31.40 13.65
CA ASN A 290 -10.93 -32.56 14.21
C ASN A 290 -9.63 -32.85 13.45
N LEU A 291 -9.61 -32.55 12.14
CA LEU A 291 -8.44 -32.73 11.29
C LEU A 291 -7.47 -31.56 11.40
N LEU A 292 -7.90 -30.40 11.93
CA LEU A 292 -7.02 -29.25 12.17
C LEU A 292 -5.94 -29.55 13.19
N LEU A 293 -6.24 -30.40 14.17
CA LEU A 293 -5.30 -30.86 15.19
C LEU A 293 -4.11 -31.64 14.60
N GLU A 294 -4.30 -32.23 13.41
CA GLU A 294 -3.27 -33.01 12.71
C GLU A 294 -2.50 -32.15 11.68
N LYS A 295 -2.86 -30.87 11.51
CA LYS A 295 -2.20 -29.95 10.57
C LYS A 295 -1.03 -29.24 11.23
N ASP A 296 0.17 -29.78 11.02
CA ASP A 296 1.42 -29.14 11.44
C ASP A 296 2.09 -28.29 10.35
N ASP A 297 1.59 -28.31 9.11
CA ASP A 297 2.20 -27.56 8.00
C ASP A 297 1.84 -26.07 8.08
N PRO A 298 2.81 -25.16 8.32
CA PRO A 298 2.51 -23.73 8.37
C PRO A 298 1.93 -23.19 7.05
N LYS A 299 2.26 -23.80 5.90
CA LYS A 299 1.74 -23.36 4.60
C LYS A 299 0.23 -23.52 4.50
N PHE A 300 -0.32 -24.55 5.14
CA PHE A 300 -1.76 -24.78 5.18
C PHE A 300 -2.51 -23.56 5.72
N PHE A 301 -2.01 -22.98 6.81
CA PHE A 301 -2.62 -21.80 7.44
C PHE A 301 -2.30 -20.50 6.69
N GLN A 302 -1.09 -20.36 6.13
CA GLN A 302 -0.68 -19.15 5.42
C GLN A 302 -1.47 -18.87 4.14
N GLU A 303 -2.03 -19.90 3.51
CA GLU A 303 -2.82 -19.78 2.28
C GLU A 303 -4.30 -19.46 2.52
N ARG A 304 -4.72 -19.32 3.79
CA ARG A 304 -6.12 -19.19 4.20
C ARG A 304 -6.30 -18.01 5.14
N ALA A 305 -7.40 -17.29 4.98
CA ALA A 305 -7.78 -16.21 5.86
C ALA A 305 -9.30 -16.03 5.87
N ILE A 306 -9.84 -15.62 7.01
CA ILE A 306 -11.22 -15.13 7.14
C ILE A 306 -11.14 -13.62 7.35
N LEU A 307 -11.94 -12.87 6.58
CA LEU A 307 -12.04 -11.42 6.70
C LEU A 307 -13.40 -11.07 7.28
N CYS A 308 -13.42 -10.24 8.32
CA CYS A 308 -14.65 -9.77 8.95
C CYS A 308 -14.77 -8.24 8.83
N PRO A 309 -16.01 -7.70 8.84
CA PRO A 309 -16.23 -6.26 8.73
C PRO A 309 -15.80 -5.49 9.99
N THR A 310 -15.83 -6.13 11.17
CA THR A 310 -15.49 -5.49 12.45
C THR A 310 -14.39 -6.25 13.18
N ASN A 311 -13.65 -5.57 14.06
CA ASN A 311 -12.64 -6.21 14.90
C ASN A 311 -13.28 -7.15 15.93
N ASP A 312 -14.49 -6.85 16.42
CA ASP A 312 -15.20 -7.72 17.37
C ASP A 312 -15.48 -9.09 16.73
N ASP A 313 -15.91 -9.11 15.47
CA ASP A 313 -16.09 -10.35 14.70
C ASP A 313 -14.76 -11.09 14.46
N VAL A 314 -13.69 -10.35 14.15
CA VAL A 314 -12.34 -10.92 14.01
C VAL A 314 -11.90 -11.60 15.31
N ASP A 315 -12.09 -10.93 16.45
CA ASP A 315 -11.67 -11.45 17.76
C ASP A 315 -12.49 -12.70 18.12
N MET A 316 -13.81 -12.69 17.89
CA MET A 316 -14.66 -13.88 18.09
C MET A 316 -14.22 -15.08 17.24
N ILE A 317 -13.94 -14.89 15.94
CA ILE A 317 -13.48 -15.99 15.08
C ILE A 317 -12.09 -16.47 15.51
N ASN A 318 -11.19 -15.55 15.86
CA ASN A 318 -9.85 -15.91 16.31
C ASN A 318 -9.88 -16.74 17.60
N GLU A 319 -10.69 -16.35 18.59
CA GLU A 319 -10.87 -17.12 19.83
C GLU A 319 -11.42 -18.51 19.54
N LEU A 320 -12.48 -18.60 18.72
CA LEU A 320 -13.07 -19.88 18.28
C LEU A 320 -12.03 -20.79 17.60
N MET A 321 -11.19 -20.23 16.72
CA MET A 321 -10.13 -20.97 16.03
C MET A 321 -9.01 -21.39 16.98
N LEU A 322 -8.64 -20.54 17.93
CA LEU A 322 -7.61 -20.85 18.93
C LEU A 322 -8.06 -21.96 19.88
N ASP A 323 -9.32 -21.96 20.31
CA ASP A 323 -9.89 -23.02 21.16
C ASP A 323 -9.89 -24.39 20.48
N LYS A 324 -9.98 -24.41 19.15
CA LYS A 324 -9.94 -25.63 18.34
C LYS A 324 -8.52 -26.14 18.08
N LEU A 325 -7.50 -25.31 18.24
CA LEU A 325 -6.10 -25.70 18.05
C LEU A 325 -5.55 -26.19 19.39
N SER A 326 -5.27 -27.50 19.52
CA SER A 326 -4.68 -28.02 20.75
C SER A 326 -3.25 -27.51 20.95
N GLY A 327 -3.06 -26.53 21.82
CA GLY A 327 -1.75 -26.17 22.33
C GLY A 327 -1.30 -27.10 23.45
N LYS A 328 -0.03 -27.53 23.45
CA LYS A 328 0.58 -28.03 24.69
C LYS A 328 0.76 -26.85 25.63
N SER A 329 0.04 -26.85 26.76
CA SER A 329 0.44 -26.15 27.98
C SER A 329 1.79 -26.63 28.47
#